data_AF-A0A1C7GSL1-F1
#
_entry.id   AF-A0A1C7GSL1-F1
#
_cell.length_a   1.000
_cell.length_b   1.000
_cell.length_c   1.000
_cell.angle_alpha   90.00
_cell.angle_beta   90.00
_cell.angle_gamma   90.00
#
_symmetry.space_group_name_H-M   'P 1'
#
loop_
_entity.id
_entity.type
_entity.pdbx_description
1 polymer ?
#
loop_
_entity_poly.entity_id
_entity_poly.type
_entity_poly.pdbx_seq_one_letter_code
_entity_poly.pdbx_strand_id
1 'polypeptide(L)'
;MKCLLIENGKGYYALDESNKISLDQLTKEDLLKLLDLVLSSEVEIDPYDENNLQNAAHRIIYRNLCSKLNSLIDNKARFKDESISIYKAAMDKYKVELQKEETKQKTWLATID
;
A
#
# COMPACT_ATOMS: atom_id res chain seq x y z
N MET A 1 2.36 4.12 8.08
CA MET A 1 1.73 3.92 9.41
C MET A 1 1.64 2.43 9.72
N LYS A 2 1.60 2.01 11.00
CA LYS A 2 1.48 0.60 11.38
C LYS A 2 0.02 0.24 11.66
N CYS A 3 -0.60 -0.62 10.83
CA CYS A 3 -2.03 -0.95 10.91
C CYS A 3 -2.32 -2.20 11.74
N LEU A 4 -1.32 -3.07 11.94
CA LEU A 4 -1.37 -4.25 12.81
C LEU A 4 -0.13 -4.28 13.68
N LEU A 5 -0.33 -4.41 14.99
CA LEU A 5 0.76 -4.38 15.96
C LEU A 5 0.50 -5.31 17.15
N ILE A 6 1.58 -5.78 17.76
CA ILE A 6 1.54 -6.61 18.97
C ILE A 6 2.20 -5.85 20.11
N GLU A 7 1.45 -5.65 21.20
CA GLU A 7 1.96 -4.98 22.39
C GLU A 7 1.47 -5.69 23.67
N ASN A 8 2.36 -5.88 24.63
CA ASN A 8 2.04 -6.44 25.96
C ASN A 8 1.21 -7.74 25.90
N GLY A 9 1.52 -8.65 24.96
CA GLY A 9 0.80 -9.92 24.84
C GLY A 9 -0.51 -9.86 24.05
N LYS A 10 -0.89 -8.68 23.53
CA LYS A 10 -2.17 -8.42 22.85
C LYS A 10 -1.95 -7.83 21.46
N GLY A 11 -2.72 -8.33 20.50
CA GLY A 11 -2.80 -7.73 19.17
C GLY A 11 -3.76 -6.54 19.14
N TYR A 12 -3.38 -5.53 18.37
CA TYR A 12 -4.15 -4.32 18.09
C TYR A 12 -4.18 -4.04 16.59
N TYR A 13 -5.20 -3.31 16.15
CA TYR A 13 -5.27 -2.72 14.81
C TYR A 13 -5.40 -1.20 14.90
N ALA A 14 -4.97 -0.50 13.86
CA ALA A 14 -5.08 0.96 13.78
C ALA A 14 -5.64 1.36 12.41
N LEU A 15 -6.62 2.26 12.43
CA LEU A 15 -7.21 2.86 11.23
C LEU A 15 -6.63 4.24 10.91
N ASP A 16 -5.95 4.84 11.89
CA ASP A 16 -5.26 6.12 11.82
C ASP A 16 -3.99 6.07 12.68
N GLU A 17 -3.19 7.14 12.71
CA GLU A 17 -1.94 7.19 13.48
C GLU A 17 -2.14 7.41 14.98
N SER A 18 -3.33 7.80 15.41
CA SER A 18 -3.61 8.24 16.78
C SER A 18 -4.21 7.14 17.65
N ASN A 19 -4.99 6.25 17.05
CA ASN A 19 -5.80 5.27 17.76
C ASN A 19 -5.44 3.84 17.37
N LYS A 20 -5.12 3.04 18.39
CA LYS A 20 -5.05 1.58 18.29
C LYS A 20 -6.20 0.96 19.05
N ILE A 21 -6.88 0.02 18.42
CA ILE A 21 -8.05 -0.67 18.92
C ILE A 21 -7.69 -2.14 19.10
N SER A 22 -8.16 -2.76 20.18
CA SER A 22 -7.86 -4.15 20.49
C SER A 22 -8.54 -5.09 19.50
N LEU A 23 -7.88 -6.19 19.11
CA LEU A 23 -8.39 -7.10 18.08
C LEU A 23 -9.72 -7.80 18.42
N ASP A 24 -10.03 -7.97 19.69
CA ASP A 24 -11.33 -8.48 20.15
C ASP A 24 -12.50 -7.52 19.85
N GLN A 25 -12.22 -6.25 19.57
CA GLN A 25 -13.20 -5.23 19.20
C GLN A 25 -13.30 -5.03 17.68
N LEU A 26 -12.65 -5.88 16.89
CA LEU A 26 -12.64 -5.76 15.43
C LEU A 26 -14.02 -6.06 14.84
N THR A 27 -14.60 -5.07 14.14
CA THR A 27 -15.88 -5.23 13.45
C THR A 27 -15.71 -5.46 11.95
N LYS A 28 -16.82 -5.77 11.25
CA LYS A 28 -16.83 -5.90 9.79
C LYS A 28 -16.51 -4.56 9.11
N GLU A 29 -17.04 -3.49 9.65
CA GLU A 29 -16.82 -2.12 9.14
C GLU A 29 -15.35 -1.73 9.28
N ASP A 30 -14.70 -2.13 10.38
CA ASP A 30 -13.27 -1.88 10.59
C ASP A 30 -12.40 -2.70 9.63
N LEU A 31 -12.79 -3.96 9.34
CA LEU A 31 -12.11 -4.77 8.33
C LEU A 31 -12.15 -4.11 6.95
N LEU A 32 -13.29 -3.53 6.54
CA LEU A 32 -13.39 -2.81 5.27
C LEU A 32 -12.48 -1.59 5.26
N LYS A 33 -12.49 -0.79 6.33
CA LYS A 33 -11.60 0.38 6.45
C LYS A 33 -10.13 0.00 6.43
N LEU A 34 -9.75 -1.11 7.06
CA LEU A 34 -8.38 -1.65 7.00
C LEU A 34 -7.97 -2.00 5.57
N LEU A 35 -8.86 -2.63 4.80
CA LEU A 35 -8.60 -2.95 3.39
C LEU A 35 -8.43 -1.68 2.57
N ASP A 36 -9.34 -0.71 2.73
CA ASP A 36 -9.26 0.58 2.03
C ASP A 36 -7.96 1.32 2.37
N LEU A 37 -7.55 1.28 3.64
CA LEU A 37 -6.30 1.88 4.10
C LEU A 37 -5.07 1.24 3.45
N VAL A 38 -5.01 -0.10 3.42
CA VAL A 38 -3.91 -0.86 2.79
C VAL A 38 -3.83 -0.58 1.28
N LEU A 39 -4.98 -0.43 0.62
CA LEU A 39 -5.03 -0.11 -0.80
C LEU A 39 -4.63 1.35 -1.09
N SER A 40 -5.01 2.28 -0.21
CA SER A 40 -4.82 3.72 -0.44
C SER A 40 -3.46 4.24 0.02
N SER A 41 -2.79 3.55 0.94
CA SER A 41 -1.55 4.02 1.58
C SER A 41 -0.53 2.90 1.78
N GLU A 42 0.70 3.27 2.11
CA GLU A 42 1.73 2.30 2.53
C GLU A 42 1.59 2.05 4.03
N VAL A 43 1.37 0.79 4.38
CA VAL A 43 1.11 0.35 5.75
C VAL A 43 2.12 -0.71 6.18
N GLU A 44 2.41 -0.72 7.48
CA GLU A 44 3.29 -1.70 8.12
C GLU A 44 2.48 -2.64 9.00
N ILE A 45 2.93 -3.89 9.08
CA ILE A 45 2.31 -4.96 9.86
C ILE A 45 3.43 -5.63 10.67
N ASP A 46 3.27 -5.71 11.99
CA ASP A 46 4.21 -6.50 12.79
C ASP A 46 4.10 -7.98 12.41
N PRO A 47 5.23 -8.69 12.24
CA PRO A 47 5.21 -10.10 11.91
C PRO A 47 4.50 -10.88 13.01
N TYR A 48 3.72 -11.88 12.59
CA TYR A 48 3.06 -12.76 13.54
C TYR A 48 4.10 -13.51 14.39
N ASP A 49 4.02 -13.33 15.70
CA ASP A 49 4.76 -14.10 16.70
C ASP A 49 3.79 -14.65 17.75
N GLU A 50 3.68 -15.98 17.79
CA GLU A 50 2.80 -16.70 18.70
C GLU A 50 3.21 -16.50 20.17
N ASN A 51 4.50 -16.32 20.45
CA ASN A 51 5.00 -16.12 21.82
C ASN A 51 4.62 -14.74 22.37
N ASN A 52 4.49 -13.75 21.49
CA ASN A 52 4.13 -12.38 21.85
C ASN A 52 2.61 -12.17 21.92
N LEU A 53 1.80 -13.19 21.60
CA LEU A 53 0.34 -13.15 21.68
C LEU A 53 -0.17 -14.19 22.68
N GLN A 54 -0.38 -13.75 23.92
CA GLN A 54 -0.81 -14.63 25.01
C GLN A 54 -2.29 -15.04 24.89
N ASN A 55 -3.13 -14.17 24.29
CA ASN A 55 -4.55 -14.44 24.10
C ASN A 55 -4.79 -15.29 22.83
N ALA A 56 -5.44 -16.46 23.00
CA ALA A 56 -5.75 -17.39 21.92
C ALA A 56 -6.66 -16.82 20.82
N ALA A 57 -7.65 -16.01 21.18
CA ALA A 57 -8.51 -15.35 20.20
C ALA A 57 -7.71 -14.33 19.37
N HIS A 58 -6.85 -13.54 20.03
CA HIS A 58 -6.00 -12.59 19.33
C HIS A 58 -5.00 -13.31 18.42
N ARG A 59 -4.46 -14.47 18.81
CA ARG A 59 -3.60 -15.28 17.92
C ARG A 59 -4.31 -15.64 16.62
N ILE A 60 -5.53 -16.16 16.70
CA ILE A 60 -6.31 -16.58 15.53
C ILE A 60 -6.63 -15.39 14.63
N ILE A 61 -7.13 -14.29 15.22
CA ILE A 61 -7.51 -13.08 14.47
C ILE A 61 -6.27 -12.46 13.82
N TYR A 62 -5.21 -12.26 14.60
CA TYR A 62 -3.98 -11.62 14.12
C TYR A 62 -3.34 -12.44 13.00
N ARG A 63 -3.18 -13.76 13.17
CA ARG A 63 -2.58 -14.64 12.15
C ARG A 63 -3.32 -14.54 10.83
N ASN A 64 -4.65 -14.62 10.86
CA ASN A 64 -5.47 -14.56 9.66
C ASN A 64 -5.39 -13.19 8.98
N LEU A 65 -5.47 -12.11 9.78
CA LEU A 65 -5.45 -10.76 9.24
C LEU A 65 -4.07 -10.40 8.67
N CYS A 66 -3.00 -10.69 9.41
CA CYS A 66 -1.62 -10.52 8.98
C CYS A 66 -1.36 -11.24 7.65
N SER A 67 -1.74 -12.52 7.53
CA SER A 67 -1.58 -13.28 6.29
C SER A 67 -2.35 -12.65 5.12
N LYS A 68 -3.64 -12.32 5.30
CA LYS A 68 -4.48 -11.76 4.24
C LYS A 68 -4.02 -10.37 3.80
N LEU A 69 -3.65 -9.51 4.75
CA LEU A 69 -3.20 -8.16 4.45
C LEU A 69 -1.83 -8.16 3.77
N ASN A 70 -0.88 -9.00 4.19
CA ASN A 70 0.39 -9.15 3.48
C ASN A 70 0.17 -9.63 2.04
N SER A 71 -0.69 -10.63 1.82
CA SER A 71 -1.04 -11.05 0.46
C SER A 71 -1.68 -9.93 -0.37
N LEU A 72 -2.48 -9.05 0.24
CA LEU A 72 -3.06 -7.89 -0.43
C LEU A 72 -1.99 -6.86 -0.81
N ILE A 73 -1.05 -6.58 0.09
CA ILE A 73 0.09 -5.67 -0.15
C ILE A 73 0.94 -6.19 -1.31
N ASP A 74 1.29 -7.49 -1.29
CA ASP A 74 2.07 -8.11 -2.36
C ASP A 74 1.35 -8.03 -3.71
N ASN A 75 0.04 -8.30 -3.72
CA ASN A 75 -0.76 -8.21 -4.95
C ASN A 75 -0.87 -6.76 -5.46
N LYS A 76 -1.03 -5.79 -4.57
CA LYS A 76 -1.03 -4.36 -4.90
C LYS A 76 0.28 -3.93 -5.54
N ALA A 77 1.42 -4.34 -4.96
CA ALA A 77 2.74 -4.05 -5.50
C ALA A 77 2.91 -4.65 -6.90
N ARG A 78 2.57 -5.93 -7.06
CA ARG A 78 2.60 -6.61 -8.37
C ARG A 78 1.72 -5.92 -9.41
N PHE A 79 0.50 -5.57 -9.05
CA PHE A 79 -0.42 -4.87 -9.96
C PHE A 79 0.14 -3.52 -10.42
N LYS A 80 0.77 -2.77 -9.51
CA LYS A 80 1.42 -1.50 -9.82
C LYS A 80 2.60 -1.71 -10.78
N ASP A 81 3.45 -2.69 -10.52
CA ASP A 81 4.61 -3.00 -11.37
C ASP A 81 4.19 -3.47 -12.76
N GLU A 82 3.18 -4.34 -12.84
CA GLU A 82 2.59 -4.79 -14.11
C GLU A 82 1.99 -3.62 -14.89
N SER A 83 1.25 -2.73 -14.23
CA SER A 83 0.69 -1.52 -14.84
C SER A 83 1.78 -0.62 -15.41
N ILE A 84 2.81 -0.32 -14.61
CA ILE A 84 3.95 0.50 -15.05
C ILE A 84 4.62 -0.16 -16.26
N SER A 85 4.86 -1.46 -16.21
CA SER A 85 5.49 -2.21 -17.30
C SER A 85 4.69 -2.09 -18.61
N ILE A 86 3.36 -2.28 -18.54
CA ILE A 86 2.46 -2.19 -19.71
C ILE A 86 2.49 -0.79 -20.33
N TYR A 87 2.43 0.27 -19.51
CA TYR A 87 2.32 1.63 -20.00
C TYR A 87 3.67 2.30 -20.34
N LYS A 88 4.78 1.75 -19.84
CA LYS A 88 6.12 2.33 -20.02
C LYS A 88 6.45 2.62 -21.48
N ALA A 89 6.22 1.66 -22.38
CA ALA A 89 6.53 1.84 -23.80
C ALA A 89 5.75 3.00 -24.44
N ALA A 90 4.46 3.13 -24.10
CA ALA A 90 3.63 4.24 -24.59
C ALA A 90 4.09 5.58 -24.00
N MET A 91 4.34 5.61 -22.69
CA MET A 91 4.84 6.82 -22.00
C MET A 91 6.17 7.30 -22.57
N ASP A 92 7.12 6.38 -22.79
CA ASP A 92 8.44 6.71 -23.35
C ASP A 92 8.31 7.26 -24.78
N LYS A 93 7.43 6.67 -25.60
CA LYS A 93 7.12 7.18 -26.94
C LYS A 93 6.59 8.61 -26.89
N TYR A 94 5.56 8.87 -26.09
CA TYR A 94 4.98 10.20 -25.98
C TYR A 94 5.97 11.24 -25.44
N LYS A 95 6.83 10.85 -24.49
CA LYS A 95 7.89 11.72 -23.96
C LYS A 95 8.87 12.14 -25.05
N VAL A 96 9.31 11.21 -25.89
CA VAL A 96 10.21 11.51 -27.02
C VAL A 96 9.52 12.40 -28.06
N GLU A 97 8.24 12.15 -28.37
CA GLU A 97 7.48 12.96 -29.32
C GLU A 97 7.32 14.41 -28.84
N LEU A 98 7.02 14.63 -27.55
CA LEU A 98 6.94 15.97 -26.97
C LEU A 98 8.28 16.73 -27.06
N GLN A 99 9.40 16.07 -26.75
CA GLN A 99 10.73 16.68 -26.84
C GLN A 99 11.09 17.07 -28.29
N LYS A 100 10.70 16.27 -29.27
CA LYS A 100 10.90 16.59 -30.69
C LYS A 100 10.12 17.83 -31.09
N GLU A 101 8.88 17.97 -30.64
CA GLU A 101 8.05 19.14 -30.92
C GLU A 101 8.62 20.40 -30.27
N GLU A 102 9.03 20.34 -29.00
CA GLU A 102 9.69 21.46 -28.31
C GLU A 102 10.99 21.90 -29.02
N THR A 103 11.78 20.93 -29.49
CA THR A 103 13.04 21.21 -30.20
C THR A 103 12.76 21.87 -31.55
N LYS A 104 11.76 21.39 -32.28
CA LYS A 104 11.32 21.95 -33.55
C LYS A 104 10.83 23.40 -33.38
N GLN A 105 10.03 23.67 -32.35
CA GLN A 105 9.56 25.02 -32.03
C GLN A 105 10.72 25.96 -31.68
N LYS A 106 11.65 25.54 -30.82
CA LYS A 106 12.85 26.34 -30.49
C LYS A 106 13.71 26.65 -31.71
N THR A 107 13.88 25.66 -32.59
CA THR A 107 14.67 25.81 -33.82
C THR A 107 13.99 26.77 -34.79
N TRP A 108 12.67 26.66 -34.93
CA TRP A 108 11.90 27.58 -35.75
C TRP A 108 12.00 29.02 -35.23
N LEU A 109 11.82 29.26 -33.93
CA LEU A 109 11.96 30.60 -33.33
C LEU A 109 13.36 31.20 -33.55
N ALA A 110 14.42 30.41 -33.41
CA ALA A 110 15.80 30.85 -33.61
C ALA A 110 16.17 31.19 -35.07
N THR A 111 15.32 30.86 -36.05
CA THR A 111 15.54 31.18 -37.47
C THR A 111 14.82 32.44 -37.95
N ILE A 112 14.04 33.10 -37.09
CA ILE A 112 13.22 34.28 -37.42
C ILE A 112 13.80 35.55 -36.74
N ASP A 113 14.72 35.39 -35.79
CA ASP A 113 15.62 36.43 -35.26
C ASP A 113 16.88 36.58 -36.14
#